data_AF-X4XWD7-F1
#
_entry.id   AF-X4XWD7-F1
#
_cell.length_a   1.000
_cell.length_b   1.000
_cell.length_c   1.000
_cell.angle_alpha   90.00
_cell.angle_beta   90.00
_cell.angle_gamma   90.00
#
_symmetry.space_group_name_H-M   'P 1'
#
loop_
_entity.id
_entity.type
_entity.pdbx_description
1 polymer ?
#
loop_
_entity_poly.entity_id
_entity_poly.type
_entity_poly.pdbx_seq_one_letter_code
_entity_poly.pdbx_strand_id
1 'polypeptide(L)'
;THMSPDEARELEKHDFSQGPLKMVSPGRVYRRDTDDATHSHQFFQMEGQYIGKNVTMADLKGTLEFAIRQIFGEEREIRFRPSYFPFTEPSVEVDISCF
;
A
#
# COMPACT_ATOMS: atom_id res chain seq x y z
N THR A 1 -3.76 -4.68 13.40
CA THR A 1 -3.98 -3.22 13.25
C THR A 1 -3.77 -2.74 11.83
N HIS A 2 -3.19 -3.57 10.95
CA HIS A 2 -2.99 -3.36 9.51
C HIS A 2 -2.84 -4.74 8.82
N MET A 3 -2.77 -4.77 7.49
CA MET A 3 -2.70 -5.99 6.65
C MET A 3 -1.26 -6.49 6.41
N SER A 4 -0.23 -5.72 6.75
CA SER A 4 1.18 -6.10 6.55
C SER A 4 1.60 -7.47 7.14
N PRO A 5 0.98 -8.05 8.18
CA PRO A 5 1.30 -9.42 8.60
C PRO A 5 1.07 -10.46 7.50
N ASP A 6 0.16 -10.24 6.55
CA ASP A 6 -0.06 -11.15 5.42
C ASP A 6 1.10 -11.09 4.42
N GLU A 7 1.71 -9.92 4.23
CA GLU A 7 2.89 -9.75 3.37
C GLU A 7 4.07 -10.61 3.86
N ALA A 8 4.30 -10.64 5.18
CA ALA A 8 5.33 -11.49 5.78
C ALA A 8 5.01 -12.99 5.60
N ARG A 9 3.75 -13.39 5.78
CA ARG A 9 3.31 -14.80 5.63
C ARG A 9 3.46 -15.28 4.19
N GLU A 10 3.16 -14.43 3.21
CA GLU A 10 3.31 -14.78 1.81
C GLU A 10 4.78 -14.77 1.39
N LEU A 11 5.58 -13.84 1.91
CA LEU A 11 7.03 -13.85 1.72
C LEU A 11 7.69 -15.14 2.21
N GLU A 12 7.30 -15.67 3.37
CA GLU A 12 7.84 -16.93 3.91
C GLU A 12 7.55 -18.14 3.01
N LYS A 13 6.44 -18.12 2.27
CA LYS A 13 6.01 -19.24 1.41
C LYS A 13 6.49 -19.09 -0.04
N HIS A 14 6.89 -17.89 -0.46
CA HIS A 14 7.14 -17.58 -1.86
C HIS A 14 8.43 -18.23 -2.39
N ASP A 15 8.33 -18.95 -3.50
CA ASP A 15 9.49 -19.48 -4.22
C ASP A 15 9.96 -18.48 -5.29
N PHE A 16 11.08 -17.80 -5.02
CA PHE A 16 11.68 -16.84 -5.95
C PHE A 16 12.26 -17.45 -7.23
N SER A 17 12.30 -18.79 -7.36
CA SER A 17 12.59 -19.44 -8.64
C SER A 17 11.48 -19.22 -9.67
N GLN A 18 10.25 -18.98 -9.20
CA GLN A 18 9.06 -18.72 -10.02
C GLN A 18 8.92 -17.24 -10.41
N GLY A 19 9.90 -16.41 -10.06
CA GLY A 19 9.91 -14.98 -10.36
C GLY A 19 9.62 -14.11 -9.13
N PRO A 20 9.38 -12.80 -9.34
CA PRO A 20 9.17 -11.86 -8.25
C PRO A 20 7.84 -12.09 -7.54
N LEU A 21 7.79 -11.78 -6.25
CA LEU A 21 6.56 -11.74 -5.47
C LEU A 21 5.81 -10.45 -5.79
N LYS A 22 4.57 -10.57 -6.25
CA LYS A 22 3.64 -9.45 -6.46
C LYS A 22 2.31 -9.83 -5.83
N MET A 23 1.88 -9.12 -4.80
CA MET A 23 0.63 -9.44 -4.10
C MET A 23 -0.12 -8.20 -3.65
N VAL A 24 -1.43 -8.39 -3.40
CA VAL A 24 -2.34 -7.43 -2.79
C VAL A 24 -3.13 -8.17 -1.72
N SER A 25 -3.20 -7.62 -0.51
CA SER A 25 -3.98 -8.17 0.60
C SER A 25 -5.08 -7.18 1.05
N PRO A 26 -6.33 -7.35 0.58
CA PRO A 26 -7.48 -6.66 1.13
C PRO A 26 -8.02 -7.38 2.37
N GLY A 27 -8.37 -6.65 3.41
CA GLY A 27 -8.95 -7.27 4.60
C GLY A 27 -9.47 -6.30 5.65
N ARG A 28 -10.13 -6.88 6.66
CA ARG A 28 -10.62 -6.15 7.83
C ARG A 28 -9.50 -5.97 8.84
N VAL A 29 -9.36 -4.75 9.33
CA VAL A 29 -8.41 -4.39 10.37
C VAL A 29 -9.13 -3.74 11.54
N TYR A 30 -8.51 -3.83 12.71
CA TYR A 30 -9.07 -3.36 13.97
C TYR A 30 -8.07 -2.39 14.63
N ARG A 31 -8.57 -1.24 15.06
CA ARG A 31 -7.82 -0.23 15.82
C ARG A 31 -8.64 0.24 17.02
N ARG A 32 -7.95 0.75 18.04
CA ARG A 32 -8.58 1.26 19.26
C ARG A 32 -8.95 2.73 19.08
N ASP A 33 -9.75 3.01 18.05
CA ASP A 33 -10.25 4.35 17.76
C ASP A 33 -11.66 4.50 18.34
N THR A 34 -11.99 5.68 18.86
CA THR A 34 -13.36 5.98 19.28
C THR A 34 -14.19 6.25 18.04
N ASP A 35 -15.32 5.55 17.88
CA ASP A 35 -16.17 5.72 16.72
C ASP A 35 -16.74 7.15 16.65
N ASP A 36 -16.56 7.80 15.50
CA ASP A 36 -17.14 9.10 15.17
C ASP A 36 -17.44 9.19 13.66
N ALA A 37 -17.73 10.38 13.13
CA ALA A 37 -18.08 10.57 11.72
C ALA A 37 -16.94 10.21 10.72
N THR A 38 -15.69 10.17 11.19
CA THR A 38 -14.50 9.92 10.36
C THR A 38 -13.64 8.75 10.84
N HIS A 39 -13.94 8.19 12.01
CA HIS A 39 -13.19 7.09 12.63
C HIS A 39 -14.09 5.89 12.92
N SER A 40 -13.55 4.69 12.67
CA SER A 40 -14.17 3.45 13.10
C SER A 40 -13.12 2.50 13.67
N HIS A 41 -13.46 1.82 14.76
CA HIS A 41 -12.63 0.76 15.36
C HIS A 41 -12.45 -0.46 14.43
N GLN A 42 -13.34 -0.63 13.45
CA GLN A 42 -13.28 -1.69 12.45
C GLN A 42 -13.45 -1.12 11.04
N PHE A 43 -12.45 -1.30 10.19
CA PHE A 43 -12.48 -0.83 8.80
C PHE A 43 -11.69 -1.76 7.89
N PHE A 44 -11.66 -1.44 6.60
CA PHE A 44 -10.95 -2.22 5.60
C PHE A 44 -9.68 -1.51 5.17
N GLN A 45 -8.61 -2.29 5.00
CA GLN A 45 -7.39 -1.84 4.34
C GLN A 45 -7.08 -2.76 3.16
N MET A 46 -6.31 -2.22 2.23
CA MET A 46 -5.69 -2.96 1.16
C MET A 46 -4.22 -2.58 1.16
N GLU A 47 -3.36 -3.59 1.29
CA GLU A 47 -1.91 -3.41 1.20
C GLU A 47 -1.36 -4.20 0.01
N GLY A 48 -0.17 -3.83 -0.46
CA GLY A 48 0.43 -4.42 -1.64
C GLY A 48 1.95 -4.44 -1.55
N GLN A 49 2.53 -5.55 -2.00
CA GLN A 49 3.94 -5.86 -1.90
C GLN A 49 4.46 -6.30 -3.27
N TYR A 50 5.58 -5.71 -3.69
CA TYR A 50 6.33 -6.13 -4.86
C TYR A 50 7.80 -6.33 -4.49
N ILE A 51 8.26 -7.59 -4.48
CA ILE A 51 9.64 -7.96 -4.19
C ILE A 51 10.24 -8.67 -5.41
N GLY A 52 11.33 -8.11 -5.91
CA GLY A 52 12.07 -8.65 -7.05
C GLY A 52 13.45 -8.05 -7.19
N LYS A 53 14.27 -8.61 -8.08
CA LYS A 53 15.56 -8.02 -8.43
C LYS A 53 15.35 -6.69 -9.15
N ASN A 54 16.13 -5.68 -8.79
CA ASN A 54 16.12 -4.34 -9.39
C ASN A 54 14.77 -3.59 -9.28
N VAL A 55 13.94 -3.93 -8.31
CA VAL A 55 12.75 -3.12 -7.99
C VAL A 55 13.20 -1.80 -7.39
N THR A 56 12.61 -0.71 -7.86
CA THR A 56 12.99 0.66 -7.49
C THR A 56 11.79 1.46 -7.00
N MET A 57 12.05 2.64 -6.43
CA MET A 57 11.00 3.59 -6.05
C MET A 57 10.15 4.04 -7.25
N ALA A 58 10.71 4.02 -8.47
CA ALA A 58 9.96 4.37 -9.67
C ALA A 58 8.83 3.37 -9.95
N ASP A 59 9.05 2.09 -9.67
CA ASP A 59 8.03 1.04 -9.80
C ASP A 59 6.86 1.26 -8.83
N LEU A 60 7.16 1.64 -7.59
CA LEU A 60 6.14 1.98 -6.59
C LEU A 60 5.32 3.21 -7.05
N LYS A 61 6.01 4.28 -7.47
CA LYS A 61 5.34 5.50 -7.94
C LYS A 61 4.45 5.22 -9.14
N GLY A 62 4.94 4.49 -10.14
CA GLY A 62 4.16 4.14 -11.34
C GLY A 62 2.97 3.24 -11.02
N THR A 63 3.12 2.29 -10.10
CA THR A 63 2.02 1.40 -9.68
C THR A 63 0.92 2.19 -8.97
N LEU A 64 1.28 3.07 -8.03
CA LEU A 64 0.32 3.90 -7.31
C LEU A 64 -0.33 4.93 -8.23
N GLU A 65 0.43 5.54 -9.14
CA GLU A 65 -0.11 6.47 -10.14
C GLU A 65 -1.14 5.80 -11.06
N PHE A 66 -0.83 4.60 -11.55
CA PHE A 66 -1.78 3.80 -12.32
C PHE A 66 -3.04 3.49 -11.51
N ALA A 67 -2.89 2.94 -10.29
CA ALA A 67 -4.04 2.56 -9.46
C ALA A 67 -4.94 3.77 -9.12
N ILE A 68 -4.34 4.89 -8.74
CA ILE A 68 -5.06 6.13 -8.39
C ILE A 68 -5.84 6.64 -9.59
N ARG A 69 -5.24 6.70 -10.79
CA ARG A 69 -5.94 7.15 -11.98
C ARG A 69 -7.10 6.23 -12.37
N GLN A 70 -6.93 4.92 -12.21
CA GLN A 70 -8.01 3.96 -12.48
C GLN A 70 -9.18 4.08 -11.49
N ILE A 71 -8.92 4.47 -10.23
CA ILE A 71 -9.95 4.59 -9.20
C ILE A 71 -10.63 5.97 -9.22
N PHE A 72 -9.84 7.04 -9.38
CA PHE A 72 -10.27 8.41 -9.16
C PHE A 72 -10.36 9.27 -10.44
N GLY A 73 -9.89 8.77 -11.59
CA GLY A 73 -9.90 9.49 -12.87
C GLY A 73 -8.50 9.88 -13.36
N GLU A 74 -8.35 10.06 -14.66
CA GLU A 74 -7.06 10.33 -15.32
C GLU A 74 -6.50 11.72 -14.97
N GLU A 75 -7.37 12.68 -14.67
CA GLU A 75 -7.02 14.08 -14.37
C GLU A 75 -6.43 14.32 -12.97
N ARG A 76 -6.27 13.27 -12.16
CA ARG A 76 -5.80 13.41 -10.77
C ARG A 76 -4.32 13.74 -10.68
N GLU A 77 -4.01 14.76 -9.88
CA GLU A 77 -2.65 15.10 -9.50
C GLU A 77 -2.26 14.28 -8.27
N ILE A 78 -1.03 13.75 -8.27
CA ILE A 78 -0.53 12.84 -7.24
C ILE A 78 0.77 13.40 -6.68
N ARG A 79 0.84 13.53 -5.36
CA ARG A 79 2.02 14.04 -4.65
C ARG A 79 2.56 12.96 -3.71
N PHE A 80 3.85 12.64 -3.87
CA PHE A 80 4.59 11.77 -2.96
C PHE A 80 5.39 12.64 -1.99
N ARG A 81 5.15 12.47 -0.69
CA ARG A 81 5.81 13.25 0.37
C ARG A 81 6.60 12.32 1.29
N PRO A 82 7.87 12.62 1.62
CA PRO A 82 8.60 11.82 2.60
C PRO A 82 7.85 11.71 3.93
N SER A 83 7.83 10.51 4.49
CA SER A 83 7.25 10.20 5.80
C SER A 83 8.10 9.15 6.50
N TYR A 84 7.61 8.57 7.60
CA TYR A 84 8.29 7.50 8.33
C TYR A 84 7.32 6.37 8.62
N PHE A 85 7.66 5.17 8.14
CA PHE A 85 7.04 3.92 8.56
C PHE A 85 8.14 2.95 8.98
N PRO A 86 7.99 2.24 10.12
CA PRO A 86 9.07 1.42 10.68
C PRO A 86 9.45 0.20 9.82
N PHE A 87 8.66 -0.13 8.80
CA PHE A 87 8.83 -1.29 7.93
C PHE A 87 9.20 -0.93 6.47
N THR A 88 9.44 0.35 6.16
CA THR A 88 9.90 0.80 4.83
C THR A 88 11.01 1.83 4.92
N GLU A 89 11.98 1.76 4.01
CA GLU A 89 12.99 2.81 3.81
C GLU A 89 13.41 2.84 2.33
N PRO A 90 13.27 3.97 1.61
CA PRO A 90 12.64 5.23 2.02
C PRO A 90 11.12 5.10 2.21
N SER A 91 10.55 5.97 3.05
CA SER A 91 9.12 6.01 3.35
C SER A 91 8.43 7.23 2.73
N VAL A 92 7.23 7.04 2.15
CA VAL A 92 6.43 8.13 1.55
C VAL A 92 4.95 8.00 1.88
N GLU A 93 4.30 9.15 2.03
CA GLU A 93 2.85 9.30 1.98
C GLU A 93 2.43 9.80 0.59
N VAL A 94 1.18 9.51 0.22
CA VAL A 94 0.60 9.87 -1.08
C VAL A 94 -0.65 10.71 -0.88
N ASP A 95 -0.62 11.91 -1.45
CA ASP A 95 -1.77 12.81 -1.53
C ASP A 95 -2.33 12.81 -2.97
N ILE A 96 -3.65 12.99 -3.09
CA ILE A 96 -4.37 13.01 -4.37
C ILE A 96 -5.21 14.29 -4.43
N SER A 97 -5.27 14.95 -5.59
CA SER A 97 -6.13 16.13 -5.76
C SER A 97 -7.63 15.79 -5.63
N CYS A 98 -8.35 16.63 -4.88
CA CYS A 98 -9.80 16.59 -4.74
C CYS A 98 -10.45 17.64 -5.68
N PHE A 99 -11.75 17.48 -5.94
CA PHE A 99 -12.56 18.30 -6.87
C PHE A 99 -12.54 19.81 -6.57
#